data_AF-A0A974TPG0-F1
#
_entry.id   AF-A0A974TPG0-F1
#
_cell.length_a   1.000
_cell.length_b   1.000
_cell.length_c   1.000
_cell.angle_alpha   90.00
_cell.angle_beta   90.00
_cell.angle_gamma   90.00
#
_symmetry.space_group_name_H-M   'P 1'
#
loop_
_entity.id
_entity.type
_entity.pdbx_description
1 polymer ?
#
loop_
_entity_poly.entity_id
_entity_poly.type
_entity_poly.pdbx_seq_one_letter_code
_entity_poly.pdbx_strand_id
1 'polypeptide(L)' 'MVSRSLPHEYFVLTPAQKTGPVIGHLDGRPIAAAVIDRDGGRYRFVGIAARDRRGRLDVTALKPGEWIVTPDLVYAEAA' A
#
# COMPACT_ATOMS: atom_id res chain seq x y z
N MET A 1 -24.61 17.37 5.92
CA MET A 1 -24.60 15.90 6.08
C MET A 1 -24.16 15.32 4.75
N VAL A 2 -22.86 15.05 4.57
CA VAL A 2 -22.31 14.64 3.26
C VAL A 2 -22.49 13.13 3.11
N SER A 3 -23.04 12.74 1.96
CA SER A 3 -23.54 11.41 1.63
C SER A 3 -22.49 10.31 1.71
N ARG A 4 -22.86 9.19 2.35
CA ARG A 4 -22.14 7.91 2.39
C ARG A 4 -22.40 7.14 1.09
N SER A 5 -21.59 7.32 0.05
CA SER A 5 -21.84 6.63 -1.23
C SER A 5 -20.55 6.29 -2.00
N LEU A 6 -19.95 5.16 -1.62
CA LEU A 6 -18.91 4.39 -2.33
C LEU A 6 -17.47 4.96 -2.32
N PRO A 7 -16.46 4.08 -2.20
CA PRO A 7 -15.49 4.16 -1.12
C PRO A 7 -14.06 4.36 -1.66
N HIS A 8 -13.31 5.24 -1.00
CA HIS A 8 -11.84 5.38 -1.05
C HIS A 8 -11.24 5.38 -2.46
N GLU A 9 -10.77 6.55 -2.91
CA GLU A 9 -9.81 6.65 -4.00
C GLU A 9 -8.78 5.52 -3.87
N TYR A 10 -8.69 4.67 -4.91
CA TYR A 10 -7.72 3.60 -4.95
C TYR A 10 -6.36 4.24 -5.17
N PHE A 11 -5.70 4.53 -4.07
CA PHE A 11 -4.39 5.13 -4.00
C PHE A 11 -3.33 4.05 -4.29
N VAL A 12 -3.26 3.65 -5.55
CA VAL A 12 -2.23 2.73 -6.05
C VAL A 12 -0.93 3.51 -6.13
N LEU A 13 0.00 3.22 -5.23
CA LEU A 13 1.32 3.83 -5.24
C LEU A 13 2.21 3.04 -6.20
N THR A 14 2.75 3.73 -7.20
CA THR A 14 3.87 3.22 -8.00
C THR A 14 5.16 3.79 -7.43
N PRO A 15 5.86 3.07 -6.54
CA PRO A 15 7.07 3.59 -5.92
C PRO A 15 8.13 3.85 -6.97
N ALA A 16 8.76 5.02 -6.93
CA ALA A 16 9.88 5.37 -7.80
C ALA A 16 11.17 4.69 -7.32
N GLN A 17 11.34 4.57 -6.01
CA GLN A 17 12.54 4.00 -5.40
C GLN A 17 12.21 3.19 -4.16
N LYS A 18 12.81 2.01 -4.05
CA LYS A 18 12.82 1.20 -2.81
C LYS A 18 13.94 1.68 -1.91
N THR A 19 13.65 1.92 -0.63
CA THR A 19 14.62 2.42 0.33
C THR A 19 14.65 1.56 1.60
N GLY A 20 15.85 1.45 2.18
CA GLY A 20 16.08 0.61 3.35
C GLY A 20 16.23 -0.89 3.03
N PRO A 21 16.33 -1.72 4.07
CA PRO A 21 16.57 -3.15 3.91
C PRO A 21 15.35 -3.87 3.32
N VAL A 22 15.60 -5.01 2.68
CA VAL A 22 14.55 -5.98 2.35
C VAL A 22 14.14 -6.69 3.63
N ILE A 23 12.87 -6.59 3.99
CA ILE A 23 12.31 -7.15 5.24
C ILE A 23 11.62 -8.50 5.02
N GLY A 24 11.46 -8.92 3.76
CA GLY A 24 10.83 -10.18 3.42
C GLY A 24 10.65 -10.32 1.92
N HIS A 25 10.04 -11.43 1.51
CA HIS A 25 9.67 -11.69 0.12
C HIS A 25 8.21 -12.11 0.05
N LEU A 26 7.47 -11.56 -0.92
CA LEU A 26 6.11 -11.96 -1.26
C LEU A 26 6.11 -12.45 -2.71
N ASP A 27 5.72 -13.70 -2.95
CA ASP A 27 5.77 -14.35 -4.27
C ASP A 27 7.14 -14.23 -4.95
N GLY A 28 8.21 -14.38 -4.18
CA GLY A 28 9.59 -14.24 -4.65
C GLY A 28 10.04 -12.79 -4.90
N ARG A 29 9.17 -11.79 -4.68
CA ARG A 29 9.50 -10.37 -4.85
C ARG A 29 9.93 -9.74 -3.53
N PRO A 30 11.03 -8.98 -3.49
CA PRO A 30 11.51 -8.35 -2.26
C PRO A 30 10.59 -7.23 -1.80
N ILE A 31 10.25 -7.27 -0.51
CA ILE A 31 9.51 -6.25 0.23
C ILE A 31 10.53 -5.30 0.86
N ALA A 32 10.51 -4.03 0.44
CA ALA A 32 11.37 -3.01 1.02
C ALA A 32 10.76 -2.48 2.33
N ALA A 33 11.59 -2.15 3.31
CA ALA A 33 11.14 -1.52 4.55
C ALA A 33 10.44 -0.18 4.29
N ALA A 34 10.89 0.56 3.28
CA ALA A 34 10.34 1.84 2.87
C ALA A 34 10.40 2.03 1.35
N VAL A 35 9.59 2.96 0.85
CA VAL A 35 9.59 3.37 -0.55
C VAL A 35 9.44 4.89 -0.65
N ILE A 36 9.92 5.45 -1.75
CA ILE A 36 9.75 6.85 -2.12
C ILE A 36 8.95 6.90 -3.42
N ASP A 37 7.95 7.76 -3.49
CA ASP A 37 7.19 8.02 -4.70
C ASP A 37 7.93 8.97 -5.67
N ARG A 38 7.28 9.36 -6.76
CA ARG A 38 7.87 10.27 -7.75
C ARG A 38 7.91 11.72 -7.29
N ASP A 39 7.08 12.09 -6.33
CA ASP A 39 6.96 13.43 -5.76
C ASP A 39 7.86 13.60 -4.51
N GLY A 40 8.56 12.54 -4.10
CA GLY A 40 9.46 12.52 -2.95
C GLY A 40 8.79 12.11 -1.64
N GLY A 41 7.49 11.76 -1.67
CA GLY A 41 6.75 11.24 -0.54
C GLY A 41 7.35 9.92 -0.04
N ARG A 42 7.53 9.81 1.27
CA ARG A 42 8.12 8.62 1.91
C ARG A 42 7.04 7.76 2.53
N TYR A 43 7.14 6.46 2.32
CA TYR A 43 6.19 5.52 2.86
C TYR A 43 6.90 4.33 3.49
N ARG A 44 6.34 3.81 4.58
CA ARG A 44 6.86 2.65 5.32
C ARG A 44 5.94 1.46 5.13
N PHE A 45 6.52 0.28 4.98
CA PHE A 45 5.75 -0.95 4.90
C PHE A 45 4.99 -1.19 6.23
N VAL A 46 3.70 -1.44 6.13
CA VAL A 46 2.83 -1.71 7.29
C VAL A 46 2.10 -3.04 7.20
N GLY A 47 2.01 -3.66 6.02
CA GLY A 47 1.38 -4.96 5.91
C GLY A 47 1.17 -5.44 4.48
N ILE A 48 0.43 -6.53 4.35
CA ILE A 48 -0.02 -7.10 3.07
C ILE A 48 -1.52 -6.85 2.97
N ALA A 49 -1.97 -6.41 1.80
CA ALA A 49 -3.36 -6.13 1.55
C ALA A 49 -4.15 -7.44 1.60
N ALA A 50 -5.24 -7.43 2.35
CA ALA A 50 -6.16 -8.56 2.38
C ALA A 50 -6.88 -8.69 1.03
N ARG A 51 -7.17 -9.92 0.63
CA ARG A 51 -8.06 -10.19 -0.50
C ARG A 51 -9.39 -10.73 0.02
N ASP A 52 -10.48 -10.29 -0.59
CA ASP A 52 -11.82 -10.80 -0.33
C ASP A 52 -11.93 -12.28 -0.77
N ARG A 53 -13.04 -12.94 -0.42
CA ARG A 53 -13.31 -14.34 -0.82
C ARG A 53 -13.38 -14.54 -2.34
N ARG A 54 -13.43 -13.48 -3.13
CA ARG A 54 -13.42 -13.49 -4.60
C ARG A 54 -12.04 -13.16 -5.17
N GLY A 55 -11.02 -13.04 -4.32
CA GLY A 55 -9.63 -12.75 -4.70
C GLY A 55 -9.35 -11.29 -5.05
N ARG A 56 -10.31 -10.38 -4.83
CA ARG A 56 -10.13 -8.94 -5.06
C ARG A 56 -9.51 -8.30 -3.83
N LEU A 57 -8.73 -7.23 -4.01
CA LEU A 57 -8.21 -6.45 -2.89
C LEU A 57 -9.37 -5.94 -2.01
N ASP A 58 -9.31 -6.27 -0.72
CA ASP A 58 -10.26 -5.78 0.28
C ASP A 58 -9.86 -4.38 0.72
N VAL A 59 -10.31 -3.39 -0.05
CA VAL A 59 -10.06 -1.98 0.24
C VAL A 59 -10.85 -1.46 1.43
N THR A 60 -11.83 -2.21 1.92
CA THR A 60 -12.57 -1.81 3.13
C THR A 60 -11.75 -2.00 4.40
N ALA A 61 -10.68 -2.81 4.32
CA ALA A 61 -9.72 -3.01 5.40
C ALA A 61 -8.62 -1.94 5.46
N LEU A 62 -8.45 -1.11 4.42
CA LEU A 62 -7.46 -0.04 4.40
C LEU A 62 -7.86 1.11 5.32
N LYS A 63 -6.88 1.64 6.05
CA LYS A 63 -7.04 2.85 6.85
C LYS A 63 -6.67 4.10 6.03
N PRO A 64 -7.20 5.29 6.41
CA PRO A 64 -6.75 6.54 5.83
C PRO A 64 -5.22 6.69 5.94
N GLY A 65 -4.57 7.04 4.83
CA GLY A 65 -3.11 7.18 4.75
C GLY A 65 -2.35 5.89 4.43
N GLU A 66 -3.05 4.76 4.26
CA GLU A 66 -2.49 3.52 3.74
C GLU A 66 -2.67 3.42 2.22
N TRP A 67 -1.63 2.92 1.56
CA TRP A 67 -1.47 2.87 0.10
C TRP A 67 -1.15 1.46 -0.33
N ILE A 68 -1.80 1.00 -1.41
CA ILE A 68 -1.51 -0.32 -1.98
C ILE A 68 -0.41 -0.17 -3.05
N VAL A 69 0.66 -0.94 -2.88
CA VAL A 69 1.75 -1.12 -3.82
C VAL A 69 1.66 -2.53 -4.39
N THR A 70 1.71 -2.66 -5.71
CA THR A 70 1.66 -3.98 -6.35
C THR A 70 2.85 -4.88 -5.93
N PRO A 71 2.63 -6.20 -5.72
CA PRO A 71 1.41 -6.94 -6.00
C PRO A 71 0.30 -6.81 -4.95
N ASP A 72 0.61 -6.77 -3.65
CA ASP A 72 -0.38 -6.69 -2.55
C ASP A 72 0.24 -6.08 -1.29
N LEU A 73 1.19 -5.16 -1.41
CA LEU A 73 1.87 -4.57 -0.26
C LEU A 73 1.12 -3.32 0.19
N VAL A 74 1.06 -3.08 1.50
CA VAL A 74 0.48 -1.87 2.09
C VAL A 74 1.60 -1.05 2.71
N TYR A 75 1.66 0.21 2.32
CA TYR A 75 2.57 1.20 2.88
C TYR A 75 1.76 2.36 3.47
N ALA A 76 2.23 2.94 4.56
CA ALA A 76 1.67 4.15 5.13
C ALA A 76 2.66 5.31 4.97
N GLU A 77 2.14 6.53 4.80
CA GLU A 77 2.98 7.73 4.78
C GLU A 77 3.83 7.81 6.05
N ALA A 78 5.14 7.99 5.87
CA ALA A 78 6.09 8.15 6.97
C ALA A 78 6.17 9.65 7.28
N ALA A 79 5.54 10.07 8.38
CA ALA A 79 5.61 11.42 8.92
C ALA A 79 7.05 11.88 9.21
#